data_AF-A0A7J6ABV1-F1
#
_entry.id   AF-A0A7J6ABV1-F1
#
_cell.length_a   1.000
_cell.length_b   1.000
_cell.length_c   1.000
_cell.angle_alpha   90.00
_cell.angle_beta   90.00
_cell.angle_gamma   90.00
#
_symmetry.space_group_name_H-M   'P 1'
#
loop_
_entity.id
_entity.type
_entity.pdbx_description
1 polymer ?
#
loop_
_entity_poly.entity_id
_entity_poly.type
_entity_poly.pdbx_seq_one_letter_code
_entity_poly.pdbx_strand_id
1 'polypeptide(L)'
;MLDPWYERNALCLLELPLHVVCQQTSKSDSESVDNSVEECLPIMADLLLYYCRNAARPALIQLYQAELTLAGGETRTEVFIHSLELGHTAATRAIKAMGAASKRFGIDGDREAVPLSLEVVYNQVVISGRSQQTRVEKVCTSINLTKVCRNQEELHPKMEFLQLTMTEVLKRQNSKSKRNYNQQLSVTRVKVDRFRVCGSGNTTFAVCLDQDEKKILQSIIRCEVSVCHKPGGCSDWLKVRALSSQTEQTFCSLLCLPISTFSGPQP
;
A
#
# COMPACT_ATOMS: atom_id res chain seq x y z
N MET A 1 -23.93 1.72 11.72
CA MET A 1 -22.59 1.28 12.14
C MET A 1 -21.61 1.91 11.16
N LEU A 2 -20.65 2.72 11.62
CA LEU A 2 -19.67 3.34 10.73
C LEU A 2 -18.77 2.25 10.12
N ASP A 3 -18.28 2.49 8.91
CA ASP A 3 -17.39 1.56 8.22
C ASP A 3 -16.06 1.46 9.00
N PRO A 4 -15.55 0.25 9.30
CA PRO A 4 -14.30 0.06 10.05
C PRO A 4 -13.08 0.75 9.41
N TRP A 5 -13.06 0.91 8.08
CA TRP A 5 -12.04 1.68 7.38
C TRP A 5 -12.15 3.17 7.72
N TYR A 6 -13.36 3.73 7.73
CA TYR A 6 -13.60 5.14 8.03
C TYR A 6 -13.22 5.46 9.48
N GLU A 7 -13.62 4.61 10.44
CA GLU A 7 -13.24 4.79 11.84
C GLU A 7 -11.72 4.77 12.04
N ARG A 8 -11.01 3.88 11.34
CA ARG A 8 -9.58 3.67 11.60
C ARG A 8 -8.65 4.57 10.81
N ASN A 9 -9.10 5.13 9.69
CA ASN A 9 -8.23 5.91 8.80
C ASN A 9 -8.69 7.36 8.65
N ALA A 10 -10.00 7.62 8.64
CA ALA A 10 -10.51 8.99 8.53
C ALA A 10 -10.73 9.63 9.91
N LEU A 11 -11.34 8.93 10.88
CA LEU A 11 -11.51 9.50 12.23
C LEU A 11 -10.17 9.70 12.95
N CYS A 12 -9.17 8.83 12.75
CA CYS A 12 -7.84 9.03 13.35
C CYS A 12 -7.15 10.32 12.87
N LEU A 13 -7.55 10.90 11.73
CA LEU A 13 -7.07 12.22 11.31
C LEU A 13 -7.67 13.35 12.18
N LEU A 14 -8.85 13.16 12.75
CA LEU A 14 -9.47 14.09 13.71
C LEU A 14 -8.77 14.06 15.07
N GLU A 15 -8.03 12.98 15.36
CA GLU A 15 -7.24 12.82 16.58
C GLU A 15 -5.80 13.33 16.42
N LEU A 16 -5.47 13.97 15.28
CA LEU A 16 -4.16 14.57 15.08
C LEU A 16 -3.88 15.60 16.19
N PRO A 17 -2.75 15.48 16.92
CA PRO A 17 -2.43 16.42 17.97
C PRO A 17 -2.36 17.84 17.41
N LEU A 18 -3.06 18.79 18.05
CA LEU A 18 -3.09 20.19 17.61
C LEU A 18 -1.70 20.79 17.38
N HIS A 19 -0.69 20.38 18.15
CA HIS A 19 0.68 20.87 17.99
C HIS A 19 1.32 20.52 16.63
N VAL A 20 0.89 19.44 15.97
CA VAL A 20 1.35 19.06 14.62
C VAL A 20 0.68 19.92 13.56
N VAL A 21 -0.59 20.28 13.79
CA VAL A 21 -1.35 21.19 12.92
C VAL A 21 -0.83 22.62 13.05
N CYS A 22 -0.38 23.02 14.24
CA CYS A 22 0.08 24.37 14.56
C CYS A 22 1.60 24.58 14.40
N GLN A 23 2.37 23.59 13.94
CA GLN A 23 3.81 23.75 13.72
C GLN A 23 4.07 24.70 12.53
N GLN A 24 4.59 25.88 12.85
CA GLN A 24 5.17 26.82 11.88
C GLN A 24 6.58 26.34 11.51
N THR A 25 6.96 26.41 10.23
CA THR A 25 8.38 26.25 9.87
C THR A 25 9.18 27.33 10.58
N SER A 26 10.23 26.94 11.29
CA SER A 26 11.20 27.89 11.82
C SER A 26 11.78 28.75 10.69
N LYS A 27 11.66 30.06 10.92
CA LYS A 27 12.19 31.25 10.24
C LYS A 27 13.38 31.03 9.30
N SER A 28 13.34 31.73 8.17
CA SER A 28 14.49 32.06 7.34
C SER A 28 15.55 32.81 8.16
N ASP A 29 16.81 32.40 8.00
CA ASP A 29 17.99 33.18 8.39
C ASP A 29 17.99 34.50 7.60
N SER A 30 17.44 35.55 8.20
CA SER A 30 17.69 36.92 7.76
C SER A 30 17.50 37.86 8.95
N GLU A 31 18.62 38.26 9.55
CA GLU A 31 18.70 39.44 10.41
C GLU A 31 18.32 40.68 9.58
N SER A 32 17.06 41.10 9.64
CA SER A 32 16.69 42.49 9.38
C SER A 32 15.38 42.80 10.09
N VAL A 33 15.49 43.77 10.98
CA VAL A 33 14.44 44.37 11.80
C VAL A 33 13.38 45.02 10.92
N ASP A 34 12.17 44.46 10.89
CA ASP A 34 10.95 45.25 10.80
C ASP A 34 9.76 44.49 11.42
N ASN A 35 8.99 45.19 12.26
CA ASN A 35 7.91 44.63 13.10
C ASN A 35 6.59 44.52 12.30
N SER A 36 6.58 43.69 11.26
CA SER A 36 5.35 43.08 10.75
C SER A 36 5.52 41.58 10.83
N VAL A 37 5.05 40.97 11.93
CA VAL A 37 4.90 39.52 11.98
C VAL A 37 3.85 39.16 10.93
N GLU A 38 4.28 38.88 9.70
CA GLU A 38 3.41 38.19 8.75
C GLU A 38 3.02 36.87 9.40
N GLU A 39 1.77 36.78 9.83
CA GLU A 39 1.18 35.56 10.38
C GLU A 39 1.14 34.51 9.26
N CYS A 40 2.26 33.81 9.07
CA CYS A 40 2.32 32.69 8.16
C CYS A 40 1.46 31.55 8.71
N LEU A 41 0.59 31.02 7.84
CA LEU A 41 -0.20 29.84 8.16
C LEU A 41 0.74 28.65 8.48
N PRO A 42 0.38 27.79 9.43
CA PRO A 42 1.10 26.52 9.63
C PRO A 42 1.15 25.72 8.32
N ILE A 43 2.24 24.98 8.07
CA ILE A 43 2.46 24.24 6.81
C ILE A 43 1.27 23.36 6.46
N MET A 44 0.72 22.69 7.47
CA MET A 44 -0.42 21.81 7.27
C MET A 44 -1.67 22.58 6.81
N ALA A 45 -1.92 23.76 7.39
CA ALA A 45 -3.02 24.62 6.97
C ALA A 45 -2.81 25.14 5.54
N ASP A 46 -1.58 25.53 5.19
CA ASP A 46 -1.25 25.99 3.85
C ASP A 46 -1.38 24.87 2.80
N LEU A 47 -0.87 23.66 3.09
CA LEU A 47 -1.02 22.48 2.22
C LEU A 47 -2.48 22.08 2.04
N LEU A 48 -3.27 22.08 3.11
CA LEU A 48 -4.71 21.78 3.03
C LEU A 48 -5.47 22.83 2.23
N LEU A 49 -5.20 24.11 2.46
CA LEU A 49 -5.81 25.19 1.69
C LEU A 49 -5.41 25.15 0.21
N TYR A 50 -4.13 24.86 -0.07
CA TYR A 50 -3.64 24.65 -1.41
C TYR A 50 -4.37 23.48 -2.08
N TYR A 51 -4.53 22.35 -1.39
CA TYR A 51 -5.33 21.23 -1.87
C TYR A 51 -6.78 21.61 -2.14
N CYS A 52 -7.46 22.22 -1.17
CA CYS A 52 -8.86 22.63 -1.32
C CYS A 52 -9.08 23.62 -2.47
N ARG A 53 -8.12 24.51 -2.74
CA ARG A 53 -8.22 25.52 -3.80
C ARG A 53 -7.83 25.01 -5.19
N ASN A 54 -6.83 24.14 -5.27
CA ASN A 54 -6.19 23.79 -6.55
C ASN A 54 -6.44 22.34 -6.99
N ALA A 55 -6.89 21.46 -6.10
CA ALA A 55 -7.28 20.10 -6.48
C ALA A 55 -8.68 20.14 -7.12
N ALA A 56 -8.72 20.35 -8.43
CA ALA A 56 -9.96 20.53 -9.18
C ALA A 56 -10.44 19.26 -9.91
N ARG A 57 -9.57 18.24 -10.06
CA ARG A 57 -9.90 17.05 -10.85
C ARG A 57 -10.29 15.87 -9.98
N PRO A 58 -11.55 15.42 -9.97
CA PRO A 58 -11.95 14.25 -9.19
C PRO A 58 -11.25 13.00 -9.72
N ALA A 59 -10.74 12.17 -8.80
CA ALA A 59 -10.18 10.86 -9.07
C ALA A 59 -10.76 9.84 -8.07
N LEU A 60 -11.04 8.64 -8.57
CA LEU A 60 -11.48 7.52 -7.75
C LEU A 60 -10.30 6.59 -7.52
N ILE A 61 -9.88 6.45 -6.27
CA ILE A 61 -8.80 5.54 -5.91
C ILE A 61 -9.41 4.23 -5.41
N GLN A 62 -9.21 3.16 -6.18
CA GLN A 62 -9.57 1.81 -5.77
C GLN A 62 -8.87 1.40 -4.47
N LEU A 63 -9.63 0.87 -3.52
CA LEU A 63 -9.16 0.24 -2.29
C LEU A 63 -8.99 -1.27 -2.46
N TYR A 64 -7.99 -1.82 -1.78
CA TYR A 64 -7.77 -3.26 -1.68
C TYR A 64 -7.82 -3.70 -0.23
N GLN A 65 -8.47 -4.83 0.01
CA GLN A 65 -8.53 -5.47 1.31
C GLN A 65 -7.47 -6.56 1.39
N ALA A 66 -6.78 -6.65 2.52
CA ALA A 66 -5.91 -7.74 2.90
C ALA A 66 -6.50 -8.46 4.12
N GLU A 67 -6.89 -9.72 3.93
CA GLU A 67 -7.28 -10.61 5.01
C GLU A 67 -6.06 -11.42 5.47
N LEU A 68 -5.66 -11.20 6.71
CA LEU A 68 -4.44 -11.74 7.28
C LEU A 68 -4.79 -12.75 8.37
N THR A 69 -4.26 -13.96 8.28
CA THR A 69 -4.34 -14.95 9.37
C THR A 69 -2.99 -15.03 10.06
N LEU A 70 -2.98 -14.78 11.37
CA LEU A 70 -1.80 -14.86 12.21
C LEU A 70 -1.60 -16.31 12.70
N ALA A 71 -0.37 -16.65 13.09
CA ALA A 71 -0.02 -17.97 13.61
C ALA A 71 -0.84 -18.38 14.86
N GLY A 72 -1.36 -17.41 15.61
CA GLY A 72 -2.26 -17.64 16.75
C GLY A 72 -3.72 -17.94 16.38
N GLY A 73 -4.05 -18.01 15.08
CA GLY A 73 -5.42 -18.23 14.59
C GLY A 73 -6.27 -16.97 14.46
N GLU A 74 -5.81 -15.83 15.01
CA GLU A 74 -6.46 -14.53 14.83
C GLU A 74 -6.49 -14.12 13.36
N THR A 75 -7.65 -13.67 12.89
CA THR A 75 -7.83 -13.07 11.57
C THR A 75 -7.97 -11.57 11.69
N ARG A 76 -7.21 -10.84 10.88
CA ARG A 76 -7.21 -9.38 10.84
C ARG A 76 -7.42 -8.89 9.43
N THR A 77 -8.38 -7.99 9.26
CA THR A 77 -8.66 -7.34 7.98
C THR A 77 -8.04 -5.95 7.98
N GLU A 78 -7.25 -5.67 6.96
CA GLU A 78 -6.65 -4.37 6.72
C GLU A 78 -6.95 -3.90 5.30
N VAL A 79 -6.76 -2.61 5.05
CA VAL A 79 -6.97 -1.99 3.73
C VAL A 79 -5.70 -1.27 3.33
N PHE A 80 -5.39 -1.32 2.04
CA PHE A 80 -4.29 -0.59 1.43
C PHE A 80 -4.69 -0.04 0.04
N ILE A 81 -3.91 0.91 -0.45
CA ILE A 81 -4.19 1.66 -1.68
C ILE A 81 -3.15 1.34 -2.76
N HIS A 82 -1.88 1.36 -2.38
CA HIS A 82 -0.76 1.43 -3.30
C HIS A 82 0.08 0.15 -3.28
N SER A 83 0.46 -0.35 -2.12
CA SER A 83 1.38 -1.48 -2.04
C SER A 83 1.16 -2.38 -0.84
N LEU A 84 1.34 -3.68 -1.06
CA LEU A 84 1.51 -4.68 -0.01
C LEU A 84 2.86 -5.36 -0.20
N GLU A 85 3.74 -5.24 0.79
CA GLU A 85 5.07 -5.86 0.83
C GLU A 85 5.06 -7.07 1.76
N LEU A 86 5.70 -8.17 1.38
CA LEU A 86 5.81 -9.40 2.18
C LEU A 86 7.24 -9.92 2.26
N GLY A 87 7.59 -10.48 3.42
CA GLY A 87 8.84 -11.19 3.62
C GLY A 87 9.98 -10.23 3.89
N HIS A 88 11.09 -10.39 3.16
CA HIS A 88 12.29 -9.58 3.39
C HIS A 88 12.03 -8.07 3.24
N THR A 89 11.22 -7.64 2.26
CA THR A 89 10.89 -6.22 2.06
C THR A 89 10.18 -5.62 3.28
N ALA A 90 9.12 -6.26 3.74
CA ALA A 90 8.40 -5.85 4.96
C ALA A 90 9.27 -5.95 6.22
N ALA A 91 10.06 -7.01 6.37
CA ALA A 91 10.93 -7.22 7.51
C ALA A 91 12.02 -6.15 7.61
N THR A 92 12.69 -5.81 6.49
CA THR A 92 13.68 -4.73 6.46
C THR A 92 13.05 -3.40 6.88
N ARG A 93 11.82 -3.12 6.44
CA ARG A 93 11.12 -1.90 6.86
C ARG A 93 10.80 -1.90 8.35
N ALA A 94 10.35 -3.03 8.89
CA ALA A 94 10.12 -3.20 10.34
C ALA A 94 11.37 -2.86 11.13
N ILE A 95 12.51 -3.35 10.66
CA ILE A 95 13.81 -3.12 11.28
C ILE A 95 14.22 -1.64 11.22
N LYS A 96 14.01 -0.98 10.08
CA LYS A 96 14.30 0.46 9.93
C LYS A 96 13.41 1.31 10.84
N ALA A 97 12.13 0.98 10.94
CA ALA A 97 11.16 1.67 11.79
C ALA A 97 11.53 1.64 13.29
N MET A 98 12.32 0.66 13.75
CA MET A 98 12.81 0.59 15.13
C MET A 98 13.87 1.66 15.47
N GLY A 99 14.31 2.47 14.50
CA GLY A 99 15.22 3.60 14.73
C GLY A 99 16.54 3.19 15.41
N ALA A 100 16.92 3.89 16.48
CA ALA A 100 18.19 3.63 17.19
C ALA A 100 18.31 2.20 17.76
N ALA A 101 17.19 1.52 18.01
CA ALA A 101 17.19 0.12 18.48
C ALA A 101 17.61 -0.87 17.38
N SER A 102 17.47 -0.49 16.10
CA SER A 102 17.87 -1.31 14.95
C SER A 102 19.36 -1.67 14.97
N LYS A 103 20.22 -0.73 15.42
CA LYS A 103 21.67 -0.93 15.54
C LYS A 103 22.05 -2.06 16.50
N ARG A 104 21.21 -2.36 17.51
CA ARG A 104 21.45 -3.46 18.47
C ARG A 104 21.28 -4.84 17.84
N PHE A 105 20.51 -4.94 16.76
CA PHE A 105 20.37 -6.19 16.02
C PHE A 105 21.52 -6.42 15.02
N GLY A 106 22.48 -5.48 14.92
CA GLY A 106 23.59 -5.57 13.98
C GLY A 106 23.14 -5.61 12.53
N ILE A 107 21.99 -5.01 12.22
CA ILE A 107 21.38 -4.97 10.88
C ILE A 107 21.77 -3.67 10.19
N ASP A 108 23.06 -3.35 10.24
CA ASP A 108 23.66 -2.29 9.45
C ASP A 108 24.33 -2.97 8.25
N GLY A 109 23.50 -3.35 7.26
CA GLY A 109 23.93 -3.95 5.99
C GLY A 109 23.82 -5.48 5.87
N ASP A 110 23.49 -5.92 4.66
CA ASP A 110 23.75 -7.24 4.05
C ASP A 110 23.39 -8.52 4.85
N ARG A 111 22.35 -8.50 5.69
CA ARG A 111 21.75 -9.78 6.11
C ARG A 111 21.09 -10.45 4.90
N GLU A 112 21.58 -11.64 4.58
CA GLU A 112 21.00 -12.49 3.55
C GLU A 112 19.51 -12.71 3.86
N ALA A 113 18.66 -12.42 2.88
CA ALA A 113 17.22 -12.55 3.03
C ALA A 113 16.87 -14.01 3.36
N VAL A 114 16.07 -14.22 4.42
CA VAL A 114 15.63 -15.57 4.80
C VAL A 114 14.61 -16.05 3.75
N PRO A 115 14.88 -17.17 3.04
CA PRO A 115 13.93 -17.71 2.09
C PRO A 115 12.70 -18.27 2.81
N LEU A 116 11.52 -17.98 2.27
CA LEU A 116 10.24 -18.44 2.76
C LEU A 116 9.67 -19.46 1.77
N SER A 117 9.26 -20.63 2.28
CA SER A 117 8.54 -21.60 1.46
C SER A 117 7.06 -21.19 1.43
N LEU A 118 6.57 -20.78 0.27
CA LEU A 118 5.25 -20.17 0.11
C LEU A 118 4.43 -20.93 -0.92
N GLU A 119 3.16 -21.14 -0.59
CA GLU A 119 2.13 -21.51 -1.55
C GLU A 119 1.46 -20.22 -2.03
N VAL A 120 1.53 -19.94 -3.33
CA VAL A 120 0.99 -18.73 -3.95
C VAL A 120 -0.11 -19.10 -4.93
N VAL A 121 -1.29 -18.50 -4.75
CA VAL A 121 -2.44 -18.62 -5.65
C VAL A 121 -2.76 -17.24 -6.18
N TYR A 122 -2.83 -17.08 -7.49
CA TYR A 122 -3.20 -15.81 -8.10
C TYR A 122 -3.97 -16.02 -9.40
N ASN A 123 -4.83 -15.06 -9.71
CA ASN A 123 -5.52 -14.99 -10.99
C ASN A 123 -4.74 -14.06 -11.90
N GLN A 124 -4.16 -14.60 -12.97
CA GLN A 124 -3.45 -13.79 -13.95
C GLN A 124 -4.44 -13.12 -14.91
N VAL A 125 -4.31 -11.80 -15.06
CA VAL A 125 -5.05 -11.02 -16.05
C VAL A 125 -4.28 -11.03 -17.37
N VAL A 126 -4.83 -11.71 -18.38
CA VAL A 126 -4.32 -11.65 -19.76
C VAL A 126 -5.13 -10.67 -20.60
N ILE A 127 -4.51 -10.14 -21.66
CA ILE A 127 -5.07 -9.09 -22.54
C ILE A 127 -6.44 -9.48 -23.14
N SER A 128 -6.74 -10.78 -23.23
CA SER A 128 -8.03 -11.30 -23.72
C SER A 128 -9.19 -11.23 -22.70
N GLY A 129 -8.95 -10.78 -21.47
CA GLY A 129 -9.95 -10.68 -20.41
C GLY A 129 -10.34 -12.01 -19.75
N ARG A 130 -9.72 -13.13 -20.14
CA ARG A 130 -9.90 -14.43 -19.49
C ARG A 130 -8.93 -14.54 -18.32
N SER A 131 -9.40 -14.58 -17.07
CA SER A 131 -8.49 -14.81 -15.93
C SER A 131 -8.11 -16.29 -15.85
N GLN A 132 -6.81 -16.57 -15.69
CA GLN A 132 -6.32 -17.92 -15.43
C GLN A 132 -5.84 -18.00 -13.99
N GLN A 133 -6.46 -18.88 -13.20
CA GLN A 133 -5.99 -19.16 -11.85
C GLN A 133 -4.73 -20.02 -11.91
N THR A 134 -3.70 -19.57 -11.22
CA THR A 134 -2.41 -20.24 -11.10
C THR A 134 -2.13 -20.51 -9.63
N ARG A 135 -1.74 -21.75 -9.31
CA ARG A 135 -1.30 -22.19 -7.99
C ARG A 135 0.12 -22.72 -8.11
N VAL A 136 1.04 -22.16 -7.34
CA VAL A 136 2.47 -22.51 -7.39
C VAL A 136 3.05 -22.55 -5.98
N GLU A 137 3.94 -23.50 -5.75
CA GLU A 137 4.81 -23.50 -4.56
C GLU A 137 6.16 -22.92 -4.95
N LYS A 138 6.61 -21.91 -4.19
CA LYS A 138 7.84 -21.18 -4.48
C LYS A 138 8.60 -20.88 -3.20
N VAL A 139 9.92 -20.89 -3.29
CA VAL A 139 10.79 -20.41 -2.23
C VAL A 139 11.14 -18.95 -2.55
N CYS A 140 10.58 -18.00 -1.82
CA CYS A 140 10.73 -16.57 -2.10
C CYS A 140 11.39 -15.83 -0.93
N THR A 141 12.21 -14.82 -1.24
CA THR A 141 12.66 -13.86 -0.23
C THR A 141 11.61 -12.76 0.00
N SER A 142 10.90 -12.36 -1.05
CA SER A 142 9.82 -11.37 -0.97
C SER A 142 8.73 -11.58 -2.01
N ILE A 143 7.53 -11.12 -1.67
CA ILE A 143 6.41 -10.96 -2.60
C ILE A 143 5.87 -9.55 -2.40
N ASN A 144 5.67 -8.80 -3.48
CA ASN A 144 5.10 -7.46 -3.41
C ASN A 144 3.95 -7.33 -4.41
N LEU A 145 2.84 -6.76 -3.95
CA LEU A 145 1.75 -6.30 -4.80
C LEU A 145 1.85 -4.78 -4.88
N THR A 146 1.81 -4.24 -6.09
CA THR A 146 1.89 -2.79 -6.30
C THR A 146 0.85 -2.36 -7.32
N LYS A 147 0.17 -1.25 -7.02
CA LYS A 147 -0.68 -0.56 -7.97
C LYS A 147 0.22 0.15 -8.99
N VAL A 148 0.16 -0.28 -10.24
CA VAL A 148 0.90 0.36 -11.33
C VAL A 148 0.04 1.51 -11.86
N CYS A 149 0.40 2.74 -11.49
CA CYS A 149 -0.18 3.97 -12.04
C CYS A 149 0.94 4.76 -12.72
N ARG A 150 1.15 4.58 -14.02
CA ARG A 150 2.17 5.28 -14.79
C ARG A 150 1.62 6.51 -15.50
N ASN A 151 0.35 6.49 -15.92
CA ASN A 151 -0.29 7.59 -16.66
C ASN A 151 -1.69 7.93 -16.09
N GLN A 152 -2.20 9.13 -16.39
CA GLN A 152 -3.55 9.57 -15.99
C GLN A 152 -4.65 8.64 -16.54
N GLU A 153 -4.42 8.01 -17.69
CA GLU A 153 -5.28 6.98 -18.30
C GLU A 153 -5.25 5.64 -17.55
N GLU A 154 -4.24 5.38 -16.72
CA GLU A 154 -4.15 4.17 -15.87
C GLU A 154 -4.84 4.35 -14.52
N LEU A 155 -5.27 5.58 -14.20
CA LEU A 155 -6.34 5.82 -13.23
C LEU A 155 -7.70 5.42 -13.82
N HIS A 156 -7.75 4.98 -15.09
CA HIS A 156 -8.99 4.53 -15.70
C HIS A 156 -9.44 3.21 -15.06
N PRO A 157 -10.71 3.10 -14.64
CA PRO A 157 -11.07 2.17 -13.57
C PRO A 157 -11.41 0.76 -14.07
N LYS A 158 -11.16 0.49 -15.36
CA LYS A 158 -11.11 -0.88 -15.92
C LYS A 158 -9.83 -1.61 -15.54
N MET A 159 -8.86 -0.95 -14.91
CA MET A 159 -7.62 -1.56 -14.43
C MET A 159 -7.76 -2.04 -12.98
N GLU A 160 -8.41 -3.19 -12.80
CA GLU A 160 -8.63 -3.86 -11.51
C GLU A 160 -7.49 -4.84 -11.17
N PHE A 161 -6.26 -4.54 -11.60
CA PHE A 161 -5.13 -5.46 -11.39
C PHE A 161 -3.99 -4.82 -10.59
N LEU A 162 -3.39 -5.64 -9.74
CA LEU A 162 -2.14 -5.37 -9.06
C LEU A 162 -0.99 -6.00 -9.84
N GLN A 163 0.18 -5.36 -9.85
CA GLN A 163 1.40 -6.03 -10.29
C GLN A 163 1.98 -6.83 -9.14
N LEU A 164 1.86 -8.15 -9.24
CA LEU A 164 2.55 -9.13 -8.41
C LEU A 164 4.01 -9.22 -8.84
N THR A 165 4.93 -8.99 -7.91
CA THR A 165 6.37 -9.20 -8.08
C THR A 165 6.85 -10.21 -7.05
N MET A 166 7.38 -11.34 -7.51
CA MET A 166 7.92 -12.41 -6.65
C MET A 166 9.44 -12.47 -6.83
N THR A 167 10.18 -12.46 -5.72
CA THR A 167 11.64 -12.63 -5.71
C THR A 167 11.96 -14.03 -5.19
N GLU A 168 12.23 -14.95 -6.10
CA GLU A 168 12.39 -16.38 -5.88
C GLU A 168 13.86 -16.75 -5.68
N VAL A 169 14.13 -17.76 -4.84
CA VAL A 169 15.46 -18.34 -4.64
C VAL A 169 15.58 -19.61 -5.48
N LEU A 170 16.39 -19.56 -6.53
CA LEU A 170 16.59 -20.70 -7.44
C LEU A 170 17.65 -21.68 -6.94
N LYS A 171 18.69 -21.19 -6.27
CA LYS A 171 19.79 -22.01 -5.74
C LYS A 171 20.41 -21.35 -4.52
N ARG A 172 20.67 -22.15 -3.49
CA ARG A 172 21.47 -21.75 -2.33
C ARG A 172 22.88 -22.31 -2.51
N GLN A 173 23.85 -21.44 -2.76
CA GLN A 173 25.25 -21.86 -2.88
C GLN A 173 25.85 -21.93 -1.48
N ASN A 174 26.29 -23.12 -1.07
CA ASN A 174 26.95 -23.29 0.22
C ASN A 174 28.42 -22.86 0.07
N SER A 175 28.82 -21.71 0.61
CA SER A 175 30.20 -21.24 0.52
C SER A 175 30.80 -21.02 1.92
N LYS A 176 31.98 -21.61 2.14
CA LYS A 176 32.82 -21.41 3.33
C LYS A 176 33.56 -20.04 3.30
N SER A 177 33.05 -19.02 2.59
CA SER A 177 33.71 -17.71 2.46
C SER A 177 32.84 -16.56 2.99
N LYS A 178 33.52 -15.58 3.59
CA LYS A 178 32.95 -14.54 4.47
C LYS A 178 32.31 -13.34 3.75
N ARG A 179 32.09 -13.36 2.44
CA ARG A 179 31.51 -12.19 1.74
C ARG A 179 30.80 -12.57 0.43
N ASN A 180 29.59 -12.04 0.29
CA ASN A 180 28.72 -11.93 -0.88
C ASN A 180 27.70 -13.07 -1.12
N TYR A 181 26.43 -12.71 -0.90
CA TYR A 181 25.18 -13.25 -1.47
C TYR A 181 25.19 -14.70 -1.98
N ASN A 182 24.86 -15.64 -1.10
CA ASN A 182 24.79 -17.09 -1.39
C ASN A 182 23.49 -17.54 -2.09
N GLN A 183 22.70 -16.63 -2.66
CA GLN A 183 21.40 -16.93 -3.26
C GLN A 183 21.34 -16.48 -4.71
N GLN A 184 21.06 -17.41 -5.61
CA GLN A 184 20.67 -17.08 -6.98
C GLN A 184 19.19 -16.68 -6.97
N LEU A 185 18.90 -15.41 -7.23
CA LEU A 185 17.55 -14.85 -7.21
C LEU A 185 16.95 -14.76 -8.62
N SER A 186 15.65 -15.00 -8.74
CA SER A 186 14.85 -14.75 -9.94
C SER A 186 13.68 -13.84 -9.62
N VAL A 187 13.37 -12.89 -10.50
CA VAL A 187 12.26 -11.96 -10.31
C VAL A 187 11.18 -12.23 -11.35
N THR A 188 9.99 -12.60 -10.89
CA THR A 188 8.81 -12.82 -11.74
C THR A 188 7.81 -11.69 -11.53
N ARG A 189 7.23 -11.16 -12.62
CA ARG A 189 6.21 -10.10 -12.58
C ARG A 189 4.95 -10.52 -13.34
N VAL A 190 3.79 -10.39 -12.71
CA VAL A 190 2.49 -10.78 -13.28
C VAL A 190 1.41 -9.77 -12.87
N LYS A 191 0.46 -9.48 -13.76
CA LYS A 191 -0.74 -8.68 -13.41
C LYS A 191 -1.82 -9.60 -12.88
N VAL A 192 -2.38 -9.27 -11.72
CA VAL A 192 -3.32 -10.14 -11.01
C VAL A 192 -4.54 -9.37 -10.47
N ASP A 193 -5.72 -9.97 -10.52
CA ASP A 193 -6.96 -9.40 -9.92
C ASP A 193 -7.21 -9.93 -8.49
N ARG A 194 -6.79 -11.17 -8.23
CA ARG A 194 -6.91 -11.86 -6.95
C ARG A 194 -5.59 -12.51 -6.61
N PHE A 195 -5.22 -12.43 -5.34
CA PHE A 195 -3.98 -12.98 -4.83
C PHE A 195 -4.18 -13.59 -3.46
N ARG A 196 -3.54 -14.72 -3.22
CA ARG A 196 -3.45 -15.37 -1.91
C ARG A 196 -2.07 -15.98 -1.77
N VAL A 197 -1.51 -15.87 -0.58
CA VAL A 197 -0.26 -16.52 -0.20
C VAL A 197 -0.41 -17.17 1.16
N CYS A 198 0.11 -18.38 1.28
CA CYS A 198 0.20 -19.14 2.51
C CYS A 198 1.66 -19.55 2.76
N GLY A 199 2.09 -19.49 4.01
CA GLY A 199 3.33 -20.12 4.43
C GLY A 199 3.17 -21.62 4.39
N SER A 200 4.12 -22.35 3.80
CA SER A 200 4.13 -23.80 3.83
C SER A 200 4.56 -24.29 5.23
N GLY A 201 3.82 -25.25 5.78
CA GLY A 201 4.02 -25.73 7.16
C GLY A 201 3.79 -24.62 8.19
N ASN A 202 4.76 -24.41 9.08
CA ASN A 202 4.70 -23.38 10.13
C ASN A 202 5.41 -22.08 9.73
N THR A 203 5.66 -21.87 8.43
CA THR A 203 6.35 -20.67 7.95
C THR A 203 5.50 -19.44 8.20
N THR A 204 6.04 -18.47 8.93
CA THR A 204 5.42 -17.15 9.10
C THR A 204 6.18 -16.09 8.31
N PHE A 205 5.50 -15.01 7.98
CA PHE A 205 6.08 -13.87 7.30
C PHE A 205 5.55 -12.54 7.84
N ALA A 206 6.28 -11.47 7.55
CA ALA A 206 5.85 -10.10 7.82
C ALA A 206 5.14 -9.52 6.60
N VAL A 207 4.16 -8.65 6.84
CA VAL A 207 3.46 -7.86 5.82
C VAL A 207 3.52 -6.38 6.19
N CYS A 208 3.77 -5.52 5.22
CA CYS A 208 3.66 -4.07 5.35
C CYS A 208 2.72 -3.52 4.29
N LEU A 209 1.83 -2.60 4.70
CA LEU A 209 0.83 -1.98 3.86
C LEU A 209 1.20 -0.52 3.60
N ASP A 210 1.13 -0.09 2.34
CA ASP A 210 1.39 1.28 1.86
C ASP A 210 2.69 1.89 2.36
N GLN A 211 3.69 1.04 2.63
CA GLN A 211 4.99 1.44 3.16
C GLN A 211 4.91 2.14 4.53
N ASP A 212 3.77 2.05 5.21
CA ASP A 212 3.54 2.65 6.52
C ASP A 212 4.26 1.83 7.59
N GLU A 213 5.28 2.46 8.18
CA GLU A 213 6.11 1.88 9.24
C GLU A 213 5.32 1.49 10.50
N LYS A 214 4.13 2.07 10.70
CA LYS A 214 3.22 1.74 11.81
C LYS A 214 2.27 0.59 11.46
N LYS A 215 2.12 0.22 10.19
CA LYS A 215 1.26 -0.88 9.71
C LYS A 215 2.07 -2.07 9.24
N ILE A 216 3.04 -2.48 10.05
CA ILE A 216 3.83 -3.69 9.82
C ILE A 216 3.33 -4.78 10.75
N LEU A 217 2.86 -5.87 10.16
CA LEU A 217 2.27 -7.00 10.84
C LEU A 217 3.20 -8.20 10.72
N GLN A 218 3.44 -8.87 11.85
CA GLN A 218 4.34 -10.02 11.95
C GLN A 218 3.56 -11.30 12.22
N SER A 219 4.23 -12.45 12.11
CA SER A 219 3.67 -13.77 12.42
C SER A 219 2.45 -14.15 11.58
N ILE A 220 2.41 -13.69 10.32
CA ILE A 220 1.33 -14.01 9.39
C ILE A 220 1.61 -15.35 8.71
N ILE A 221 0.60 -16.23 8.67
CA ILE A 221 0.67 -17.52 7.97
C ILE A 221 -0.12 -17.51 6.66
N ARG A 222 -1.09 -16.61 6.51
CA ARG A 222 -1.89 -16.45 5.29
C ARG A 222 -2.22 -14.98 5.05
N CYS A 223 -2.13 -14.56 3.81
CA CYS A 223 -2.58 -13.26 3.33
C CYS A 223 -3.40 -13.46 2.07
N GLU A 224 -4.63 -12.97 2.06
CA GLU A 224 -5.51 -12.94 0.89
C GLU A 224 -5.85 -11.50 0.54
N VAL A 225 -5.77 -11.18 -0.76
CA VAL A 225 -5.98 -9.83 -1.28
C VAL A 225 -7.08 -9.86 -2.30
N SER A 226 -8.03 -8.94 -2.12
CA SER A 226 -9.17 -8.72 -3.00
C SER A 226 -9.50 -7.24 -3.11
N VAL A 227 -10.20 -6.87 -4.17
CA VAL A 227 -10.75 -5.53 -4.36
C VAL A 227 -11.85 -5.26 -3.33
N CYS A 228 -11.89 -4.07 -2.75
CA CYS A 228 -12.98 -3.66 -1.86
C CYS A 228 -14.25 -3.33 -2.66
N HIS A 229 -15.39 -3.80 -2.16
CA HIS A 229 -16.71 -3.57 -2.76
C HIS A 229 -17.56 -2.67 -1.84
N LYS A 230 -18.45 -1.87 -2.42
CA LYS A 230 -19.39 -1.03 -1.66
C LYS A 230 -20.38 -1.91 -0.89
N PRO A 231 -20.62 -1.65 0.40
CA PRO A 231 -21.69 -2.32 1.14
C PRO A 231 -23.05 -1.78 0.66
N GLY A 232 -23.89 -2.66 0.09
CA GLY A 232 -25.23 -2.30 -0.40
C GLY A 232 -25.32 -2.20 -1.92
N GLY A 233 -26.43 -2.69 -2.48
CA GLY A 233 -26.69 -2.64 -3.92
C GLY A 233 -26.68 -1.20 -4.47
N CYS A 234 -26.43 -1.10 -5.78
CA CYS A 234 -26.35 0.11 -6.62
C CYS A 234 -27.46 1.20 -6.43
N SER A 235 -28.48 0.98 -5.61
CA SER A 235 -29.69 1.80 -5.49
C SER A 235 -29.49 3.19 -4.87
N ASP A 236 -28.49 3.40 -4.01
CA ASP A 236 -28.37 4.68 -3.27
C ASP A 236 -27.71 5.82 -4.07
N TRP A 237 -27.03 5.51 -5.19
CA TRP A 237 -26.39 6.51 -6.05
C TRP A 237 -27.35 7.23 -7.00
N LEU A 238 -28.60 6.77 -7.13
CA LEU A 238 -29.60 7.39 -8.00
C LEU A 238 -29.95 8.83 -7.60
N LYS A 239 -29.55 9.30 -6.41
CA LYS A 239 -29.74 10.70 -5.99
C LYS A 239 -28.62 11.66 -6.42
N VAL A 240 -27.50 11.15 -6.94
CA VAL A 240 -26.34 11.98 -7.37
C VAL A 240 -26.30 12.19 -8.90
N ARG A 241 -27.04 11.40 -9.69
CA ARG A 241 -27.07 11.50 -11.16
C ARG A 241 -28.11 12.50 -11.67
N ALA A 242 -27.72 13.77 -11.80
CA ALA A 242 -28.29 14.64 -12.83
C ALA A 242 -27.33 14.88 -14.00
N LEU A 243 -26.07 14.47 -13.93
CA LEU A 243 -25.09 14.67 -15.00
C LEU A 243 -24.17 13.44 -15.11
N SER A 244 -23.94 13.01 -16.36
CA SER A 244 -22.83 12.15 -16.82
C SER A 244 -23.10 10.65 -17.12
N SER A 245 -22.36 10.18 -18.12
CA SER A 245 -22.65 9.15 -19.13
C SER A 245 -22.44 7.68 -18.71
N GLN A 246 -22.83 6.75 -19.60
CA GLN A 246 -22.90 5.28 -19.46
C GLN A 246 -21.68 4.54 -18.87
N THR A 247 -20.53 5.18 -18.69
CA THR A 247 -19.32 4.62 -18.06
C THR A 247 -19.50 4.35 -16.56
N GLU A 248 -20.51 4.92 -15.90
CA GLU A 248 -20.69 4.89 -14.44
C GLU A 248 -21.24 3.57 -13.85
N GLN A 249 -21.59 2.56 -14.64
CA GLN A 249 -22.29 1.37 -14.12
C GLN A 249 -21.39 0.36 -13.37
N THR A 250 -20.13 0.18 -13.78
CA THR A 250 -19.20 -0.76 -13.09
C THR A 250 -18.73 -0.24 -11.73
N PHE A 251 -18.82 1.07 -11.50
CA PHE A 251 -18.40 1.76 -10.27
C PHE A 251 -19.38 1.65 -9.11
N CYS A 252 -20.59 1.18 -9.39
CA CYS A 252 -21.62 1.05 -8.39
C CYS A 252 -21.32 -0.08 -7.41
N SER A 253 -20.46 -1.05 -7.78
CA SER A 253 -20.07 -2.18 -6.92
C SER A 253 -18.73 -2.01 -6.20
N LEU A 254 -17.78 -1.22 -6.72
CA LEU A 254 -16.44 -1.08 -6.12
C LEU A 254 -16.35 0.08 -5.11
N LEU A 255 -15.65 -0.16 -4.00
CA LEU A 255 -15.35 0.87 -3.00
C LEU A 255 -14.09 1.63 -3.40
N CYS A 256 -14.26 2.90 -3.77
CA CYS A 256 -13.19 3.81 -4.11
C CYS A 256 -13.19 5.02 -3.19
N LEU A 257 -12.00 5.54 -2.86
CA LEU A 257 -11.85 6.84 -2.21
C LEU A 257 -11.99 7.95 -3.25
N PRO A 258 -12.97 8.85 -3.09
CA PRO A 258 -13.01 10.07 -3.87
C PRO A 258 -11.93 11.01 -3.35
N ILE A 259 -10.96 11.32 -4.20
CA ILE A 259 -10.01 12.41 -3.94
C ILE A 259 -10.06 13.42 -5.07
N SER A 260 -9.68 14.64 -4.78
CA SER A 260 -9.38 15.63 -5.80
C SER A 260 -7.89 15.59 -6.10
N THR A 261 -7.53 15.64 -7.37
CA THR A 261 -6.15 15.69 -7.83
C THR A 261 -5.85 17.06 -8.41
N PHE A 262 -4.61 17.50 -8.25
CA PHE A 262 -4.11 18.67 -8.94
C PHE A 262 -3.94 18.31 -10.42
N SER A 263 -4.60 19.05 -11.30
CA SER A 263 -4.05 19.24 -12.62
C SER A 263 -3.01 20.33 -12.51
N GLY A 264 -1.77 20.05 -12.98
CA GLY A 264 -0.80 21.11 -13.21
C GLY A 264 -1.42 22.26 -14.02
N PRO A 265 -0.80 23.46 -13.99
CA PRO A 265 -1.43 24.68 -14.46
C PRO A 265 -2.02 24.47 -15.87
N GLN A 266 -3.34 24.61 -15.99
CA GLN A 266 -3.92 24.94 -17.27
C GLN A 266 -3.72 26.45 -17.48
N PRO A 267 -3.34 26.87 -18.70
CA PRO A 267 -2.96 28.25 -19.00
C PRO A 267 -4.06 29.27 -18.67
#